data_AF-A0A526YJA9-F1
#
_entry.id   AF-A0A526YJA9-F1
#
_cell.length_a   1.000
_cell.length_b   1.000
_cell.length_c   1.000
_cell.angle_alpha   90.00
_cell.angle_beta   90.00
_cell.angle_gamma   90.00
#
_symmetry.space_group_name_H-M   'P 1'
#
loop_
_entity.id
_entity.type
_entity.pdbx_description
1 polymer ?
#
loop_
_entity_poly.entity_id
_entity_poly.type
_entity_poly.pdbx_seq_one_letter_code
_entity_poly.pdbx_strand_id
1 'polypeptide(L)'
;MRTFTGGANVLDGRIRLDLPPLVENGNAVGITVVAESPMTADDHVRRIAVFNEKNPEANVAVFHLGPRSGRAMVSTRIRLATSQVIVAVAEM
;
A
#
# COMPACT_ATOMS: atom_id res chain seq x y z
N MET A 1 -2.55 9.73 4.97
CA MET A 1 -1.96 10.12 3.67
C MET A 1 -1.06 11.37 3.73
N ARG A 2 -1.57 12.58 4.07
CA ARG A 2 -0.77 13.84 4.02
C ARG A 2 0.53 13.83 4.82
N THR A 3 0.54 13.21 6.01
CA THR A 3 1.77 13.06 6.82
C THR A 3 2.78 12.10 6.19
N PHE A 4 2.31 11.06 5.50
CA PHE A 4 3.17 10.09 4.81
C PHE A 4 3.84 10.71 3.59
N THR A 5 3.07 11.47 2.79
CA THR A 5 3.60 12.13 1.59
C THR A 5 4.41 13.38 1.91
N GLY A 6 4.32 13.92 3.13
CA GLY A 6 5.03 15.15 3.52
C GLY A 6 4.63 16.38 2.69
N GLY A 7 3.48 16.33 2.00
CA GLY A 7 3.06 17.36 1.04
C GLY A 7 3.63 17.21 -0.37
N ALA A 8 4.39 16.14 -0.66
CA ALA A 8 4.81 15.82 -2.01
C ALA A 8 3.62 15.46 -2.91
N ASN A 9 3.77 15.73 -4.22
CA ASN A 9 2.79 15.36 -5.22
C ASN A 9 2.66 13.84 -5.32
N VAL A 10 1.43 13.35 -5.24
CA VAL A 10 1.10 11.94 -5.49
C VAL A 10 0.92 11.77 -6.99
N LEU A 11 1.60 10.77 -7.56
CA LEU A 11 1.51 10.42 -8.97
C LEU A 11 0.78 9.08 -9.13
N ASP A 12 -0.09 9.00 -10.12
CA ASP A 12 -0.83 7.77 -10.44
C ASP A 12 -0.04 6.87 -11.42
N GLY A 13 -0.39 5.58 -11.44
CA GLY A 13 -0.04 4.66 -12.54
C GLY A 13 1.11 3.68 -12.27
N ARG A 14 2.03 3.94 -11.33
CA ARG A 14 3.13 3.01 -11.00
C ARG A 14 2.82 2.03 -9.87
N ILE A 15 1.57 1.96 -9.43
CA ILE A 15 1.13 1.10 -8.34
C ILE A 15 -0.12 0.32 -8.73
N ARG A 16 -0.11 -0.99 -8.43
CA ARG A 16 -1.22 -1.90 -8.61
C ARG A 16 -1.66 -2.43 -7.24
N LEU A 17 -2.92 -2.21 -6.91
CA LEU A 17 -3.56 -2.76 -5.73
C LEU A 17 -4.53 -3.85 -6.14
N ASP A 18 -4.32 -5.04 -5.58
CA ASP A 18 -5.14 -6.22 -5.79
C ASP A 18 -5.91 -6.52 -4.50
N LEU A 19 -7.24 -6.50 -4.59
CA LEU A 19 -8.14 -6.91 -3.53
C LEU A 19 -9.41 -7.52 -4.15
N PRO A 20 -10.06 -8.48 -3.47
CA PRO A 20 -11.34 -9.00 -3.92
C PRO A 20 -12.41 -7.88 -3.90
N PRO A 21 -13.28 -7.81 -4.92
CA PRO A 21 -14.33 -6.79 -5.00
C PRO A 21 -15.42 -6.97 -3.94
N LEU A 22 -15.59 -8.18 -3.43
CA LEU A 22 -16.53 -8.52 -2.37
C LEU A 22 -15.83 -9.38 -1.31
N VAL A 23 -16.05 -9.01 -0.05
CA VAL A 23 -15.50 -9.71 1.11
C VAL A 23 -16.64 -10.09 2.02
N GLU A 24 -16.89 -11.40 2.16
CA GLU A 24 -17.90 -11.92 3.09
C GLU A 24 -17.40 -11.95 4.54
N ASN A 25 -16.08 -12.09 4.73
CA ASN A 25 -15.44 -12.11 6.04
C ASN A 25 -14.35 -11.03 6.16
N GLY A 26 -14.73 -9.90 6.76
CA GLY A 26 -13.83 -8.75 6.98
C GLY A 26 -12.71 -8.97 7.99
N ASN A 27 -12.64 -10.12 8.68
CA ASN A 27 -11.59 -10.35 9.68
C ASN A 27 -10.18 -10.58 9.09
N ALA A 28 -10.11 -11.05 7.84
CA ALA A 28 -8.86 -11.46 7.22
C ALA A 28 -8.92 -11.30 5.70
N VAL A 29 -8.84 -10.05 5.24
CA VAL A 29 -8.91 -9.71 3.82
C VAL A 29 -7.52 -9.70 3.22
N GLY A 30 -7.27 -10.59 2.26
CA GLY A 30 -6.02 -10.61 1.51
C GLY A 30 -5.92 -9.41 0.58
N ILE A 31 -4.83 -8.66 0.69
CA ILE A 31 -4.49 -7.57 -0.21
C ILE A 31 -3.07 -7.77 -0.74
N THR A 32 -2.85 -7.34 -1.98
CA THR A 32 -1.50 -7.31 -2.57
C THR A 32 -1.24 -5.96 -3.21
N VAL A 33 -0.13 -5.33 -2.84
CA VAL A 33 0.35 -4.09 -3.43
C VAL A 33 1.61 -4.38 -4.22
N VAL A 34 1.64 -3.97 -5.48
CA VAL A 34 2.82 -4.05 -6.35
C VAL A 34 3.13 -2.65 -6.84
N ALA A 35 4.36 -2.20 -6.64
CA ALA A 35 4.86 -0.96 -7.22
C ALA A 35 5.88 -1.28 -8.32
N GLU A 36 5.84 -0.51 -9.40
CA GLU A 36 6.77 -0.64 -10.52
C GLU A 36 8.08 0.07 -10.17
N SER A 37 9.10 -0.72 -9.84
CA SER A 37 10.45 -0.24 -9.58
C SER A 37 11.47 -1.32 -9.93
N PRO A 38 12.64 -0.95 -10.47
CA PRO A 38 13.74 -1.88 -10.71
C PRO A 38 14.41 -2.36 -9.41
N MET A 39 14.10 -1.74 -8.26
CA MET A 39 14.64 -2.09 -6.94
C MET A 39 16.18 -2.10 -6.89
N THR A 40 16.80 -1.12 -7.56
CA THR A 40 18.24 -0.90 -7.52
C THR A 40 18.63 0.01 -6.36
N ALA A 41 19.93 0.20 -6.11
CA ALA A 41 20.38 1.13 -5.07
C ALA A 41 19.86 2.57 -5.30
N ASP A 42 19.75 2.99 -6.56
CA ASP A 42 19.40 4.35 -6.95
C ASP A 42 17.90 4.55 -7.19
N ASP A 43 17.16 3.50 -7.59
CA ASP A 43 15.72 3.51 -7.82
C ASP A 43 15.09 2.27 -7.17
N HIS A 44 14.59 2.44 -5.95
CA HIS A 44 13.85 1.42 -5.22
C HIS A 44 12.71 2.05 -4.44
N VAL A 45 11.67 1.28 -4.22
CA VAL A 45 10.63 1.66 -3.27
C VAL A 45 11.20 1.58 -1.86
N ARG A 46 11.13 2.68 -1.11
CA ARG A 46 11.54 2.76 0.30
C ARG A 46 10.41 2.37 1.22
N ARG A 47 9.19 2.82 0.92
CA ARG A 47 8.01 2.59 1.75
C ARG A 47 6.77 2.31 0.91
N ILE A 48 5.95 1.36 1.35
CA ILE A 48 4.58 1.17 0.85
C ILE A 48 3.64 1.34 2.03
N ALA A 49 2.71 2.27 1.93
CA ALA A 49 1.67 2.49 2.92
C ALA A 49 0.30 2.09 2.36
N VAL A 50 -0.50 1.44 3.19
CA VAL A 50 -1.90 1.13 2.91
C VAL A 50 -2.76 1.95 3.87
N PHE A 51 -3.67 2.72 3.29
CA PHE A 51 -4.59 3.57 4.01
C PHE A 51 -6.04 3.12 3.83
N ASN A 52 -6.83 3.39 4.86
CA ASN A 52 -8.27 3.26 4.84
C ASN A 52 -8.90 4.63 5.09
N GLU A 53 -9.64 5.15 4.12
CA GLU A 53 -10.19 6.52 4.17
C GLU A 53 -11.32 6.70 5.20
N LYS A 54 -11.97 5.62 5.65
CA LYS A 54 -13.13 5.69 6.55
C LYS A 54 -12.81 5.57 8.04
N ASN A 55 -11.55 5.33 8.43
CA ASN A 55 -11.18 5.11 9.83
C ASN A 55 -10.39 6.29 10.43
N PRO A 56 -10.68 6.69 11.69
CA PRO A 56 -9.87 7.67 12.44
C PRO A 56 -8.39 7.24 12.54
N GLU A 57 -8.14 5.94 12.68
CA GLU A 57 -6.83 5.34 12.45
C GLU A 57 -6.74 4.81 11.02
N ALA A 58 -6.36 5.69 10.11
CA ALA A 58 -6.25 5.37 8.68
C ALA A 58 -5.01 4.54 8.33
N ASN A 59 -4.06 4.36 9.26
CA ASN A 59 -2.81 3.64 9.01
C ASN A 59 -3.03 2.14 9.15
N VAL A 60 -3.30 1.47 8.04
CA VAL A 60 -3.48 0.01 8.04
C VAL A 60 -2.13 -0.70 8.19
N ALA A 61 -1.15 -0.28 7.39
CA ALA A 61 0.21 -0.78 7.47
C ALA A 61 1.18 0.15 6.73
N VAL A 62 2.43 0.17 7.19
CA VAL A 62 3.56 0.74 6.46
C VAL A 62 4.65 -0.32 6.36
N PHE A 63 5.03 -0.66 5.14
CA PHE A 63 6.08 -1.61 4.83
C PHE A 63 7.31 -0.84 4.40
N HIS A 64 8.45 -1.18 4.98
CA HIS A 64 9.74 -0.64 4.58
C HIS A 64 10.42 -1.65 3.66
N LEU A 65 10.80 -1.18 2.48
CA LEU A 65 11.51 -1.96 1.48
C LEU A 65 12.88 -1.34 1.23
N GLY A 66 13.75 -2.11 0.59
CA GLY A 66 15.04 -1.61 0.12
C GLY A 66 15.48 -2.37 -1.12
N PRO A 67 16.62 -2.00 -1.72
CA PRO A 67 17.11 -2.60 -2.96
C PRO A 67 17.20 -4.13 -2.89
N ARG A 68 17.54 -4.65 -1.71
CA ARG A 68 17.69 -6.08 -1.44
C ARG A 68 16.38 -6.86 -1.46
N SER A 69 15.22 -6.19 -1.48
CA SER A 69 13.92 -6.85 -1.59
C SER A 69 13.70 -7.48 -2.97
N GLY A 70 14.46 -7.06 -4.00
CA GLY A 70 14.41 -7.60 -5.36
C GLY A 70 13.15 -7.27 -6.16
N ARG A 71 12.01 -7.09 -5.47
CA ARG A 71 10.73 -6.64 -6.05
C ARG A 71 9.97 -5.79 -5.04
N ALA A 72 9.36 -4.70 -5.50
CA ALA A 72 8.44 -3.90 -4.70
C ALA A 72 7.04 -4.54 -4.68
N MET A 73 6.88 -5.65 -3.95
CA MET A 73 5.61 -6.35 -3.80
C MET A 73 5.40 -6.74 -2.35
N VAL A 74 4.22 -6.43 -1.82
CA VAL A 74 3.80 -6.82 -0.48
C VAL A 74 2.43 -7.47 -0.57
N SER A 75 2.30 -8.63 0.08
CA SER A 75 1.01 -9.30 0.27
C SER A 75 0.77 -9.47 1.76
N THR A 76 -0.41 -9.06 2.22
CA THR A 76 -0.78 -9.12 3.64
C THR A 76 -2.26 -9.37 3.82
N ARG A 77 -2.68 -9.66 5.04
CA ARG A 77 -4.09 -9.72 5.44
C ARG A 77 -4.42 -8.56 6.37
N ILE A 78 -5.52 -7.87 6.08
CA ILE A 78 -6.00 -6.73 6.86
C ILE A 78 -7.43 -6.96 7.35
N ARG A 79 -7.83 -6.26 8.41
CA ARG A 79 -9.21 -6.25 8.91
C ARG A 79 -9.99 -5.12 8.24
N LEU A 80 -11.15 -5.44 7.68
CA LEU A 80 -12.10 -4.49 7.11
C LEU A 80 -13.43 -4.57 7.87
N ALA A 81 -13.81 -3.49 8.55
CA ALA A 81 -15.06 -3.46 9.32
C ALA A 81 -16.32 -3.27 8.44
N THR A 82 -16.20 -2.54 7.33
CA THR A 82 -17.32 -2.24 6.43
C THR A 82 -16.83 -1.98 5.01
N SER A 83 -17.76 -1.74 4.07
CA SER A 83 -17.45 -1.32 2.71
C SER A 83 -16.75 0.04 2.70
N GLN A 84 -15.52 0.05 2.16
CA GLN A 84 -14.63 1.20 2.21
C GLN A 84 -13.64 1.18 1.06
N VAL A 85 -13.06 2.36 0.80
CA VAL A 85 -12.02 2.56 -0.21
C VAL A 85 -10.67 2.34 0.45
N ILE A 86 -9.86 1.51 -0.18
CA ILE A 86 -8.47 1.26 0.22
C ILE A 86 -7.55 1.98 -0.75
N VAL A 87 -6.59 2.72 -0.21
CA VAL A 87 -5.61 3.48 -0.98
C VAL A 87 -4.23 2.95 -0.64
N ALA A 88 -3.44 2.64 -1.66
CA ALA A 88 -2.04 2.30 -1.51
C ALA A 88 -1.16 3.43 -2.05
N VAL A 89 -0.10 3.78 -1.33
CA VAL A 89 0.87 4.79 -1.75
C VAL A 89 2.27 4.21 -1.60
N ALA A 90 3.08 4.32 -2.64
CA ALA A 90 4.49 3.95 -2.62
C ALA A 90 5.36 5.21 -2.62
N GLU A 91 6.46 5.15 -1.89
CA GLU A 91 7.53 6.14 -1.88
C GLU A 91 8.80 5.52 -2.43
N MET A 92 9.41 6.21 -3.38
CA MET A 92 10.67 5.86 -4.04
C MET A 92 11.88 6.45 -3.30
#